data_AF-A0A3B3ZXF4-F1
#
_entry.id   AF-A0A3B3ZXF4-F1
#
_cell.length_a   1.000
_cell.length_b   1.000
_cell.length_c   1.000
_cell.angle_alpha   90.00
_cell.angle_beta   90.00
_cell.angle_gamma   90.00
#
_symmetry.space_group_name_H-M   'P 1'
#
loop_
_entity.id
_entity.type
_entity.pdbx_description
1 polymer ?
#
loop_
_entity_poly.entity_id
_entity_poly.type
_entity_poly.pdbx_seq_one_letter_code
_entity_poly.pdbx_strand_id
1 'polypeptide(L)'
;MYYDAIPHPKGFRKYHQSLQNFKPIRFSSPESVSCFKVFFNCFDTHTKSQTGLQGFSQQHFSSFRFKTNQSSPKSQFHILIYVFFCVLKRLWEEEVAKVGQDKASLYRVLMRFQRTRFIVSSVVGAIAMIATFVGPGIVVYEILKYISDPESHTLAKGAGLALALFSSEFCKLLFMSLLWAINLRTAVKLKGAFSALAFEKVLSLRVNHGLPMGELITVLTSDGHRLFEAAIFGSFMLVCPLLSIIGVVYACYMLGPSALAGVFTYLLFFPILVAIKLTDARIRKMNEILTSIKLIKMYAWEESFEKEVAIIRKKERRNIRNASYFENTNISLCVLCPVISTVFTFLVHLGFDLPLTPANVSNPLIHPFSSAY
;
A
#
# COMPACT_ATOMS: atom_id res chain seq x y z
N MET A 1 59.57 31.31 -48.53
CA MET A 1 59.15 29.90 -48.55
C MET A 1 59.55 29.31 -47.21
N TYR A 2 58.59 28.90 -46.36
CA TYR A 2 58.63 27.79 -45.38
C TYR A 2 57.61 27.97 -44.24
N TYR A 3 56.59 27.11 -44.28
CA TYR A 3 55.81 26.41 -43.25
C TYR A 3 55.27 27.04 -41.94
N ASP A 4 54.04 26.59 -41.66
CA ASP A 4 53.11 26.82 -40.56
C ASP A 4 53.63 26.63 -39.12
N ALA A 5 53.00 27.36 -38.21
CA ALA A 5 52.62 26.86 -36.88
C ALA A 5 51.33 27.54 -36.38
N ILE A 6 50.27 26.75 -36.17
CA ILE A 6 48.99 27.16 -35.57
C ILE A 6 49.14 27.22 -34.04
N PRO A 7 48.50 28.19 -33.36
CA PRO A 7 47.88 27.89 -32.07
C PRO A 7 46.39 28.28 -32.02
N HIS A 8 45.62 27.40 -31.37
CA HIS A 8 44.17 27.41 -31.16
C HIS A 8 43.56 28.73 -30.65
N PRO A 9 42.35 29.13 -31.11
CA PRO A 9 41.63 30.25 -30.56
C PRO A 9 40.96 29.90 -29.21
N LYS A 10 41.22 30.75 -28.20
CA LYS A 10 40.64 30.74 -26.84
C LYS A 10 39.12 30.94 -26.87
N GLY A 11 38.37 29.86 -27.03
CA GLY A 11 36.92 29.90 -27.23
C GLY A 11 36.06 29.47 -26.05
N PHE A 12 36.26 29.96 -24.82
CA PHE A 12 35.28 29.69 -23.72
C PHE A 12 35.09 30.82 -22.70
N ARG A 13 35.62 32.02 -22.93
CA ARG A 13 35.46 33.12 -21.96
C ARG A 13 34.14 33.87 -22.09
N LYS A 14 33.51 33.85 -23.27
CA LYS A 14 32.32 34.66 -23.59
C LYS A 14 31.02 34.16 -22.93
N TYR A 15 30.99 32.89 -22.51
CA TYR A 15 29.81 32.27 -21.89
C TYR A 15 29.96 32.08 -20.37
N HIS A 16 31.07 32.53 -19.77
CA HIS A 16 31.34 32.31 -18.34
C HIS A 16 30.28 32.99 -17.45
N GLN A 17 29.85 34.20 -17.83
CA GLN A 17 28.84 34.95 -17.09
C GLN A 17 27.43 34.34 -17.26
N SER A 18 27.15 33.70 -18.39
CA SER A 18 25.90 32.97 -18.64
C SER A 18 25.85 31.62 -17.91
N LEU A 19 27.01 30.97 -17.75
CA LEU A 19 27.16 29.71 -16.99
C LEU A 19 26.97 29.89 -15.48
N GLN A 20 27.25 31.08 -14.94
CA GLN A 20 27.00 31.38 -13.52
C GLN A 20 25.50 31.43 -13.16
N ASN A 21 24.61 31.60 -14.15
CA ASN A 21 23.16 31.53 -13.95
C ASN A 21 22.59 30.10 -14.06
N PHE A 22 23.40 29.11 -14.43
CA PHE A 22 23.01 27.71 -14.31
C PHE A 22 23.05 27.32 -12.83
N LYS A 23 21.87 27.37 -12.20
CA LYS A 23 21.61 26.82 -10.87
C LYS A 23 22.21 25.40 -10.82
N PRO A 24 23.27 25.13 -10.04
CA PRO A 24 23.81 23.79 -9.95
C PRO A 24 22.71 22.87 -9.45
N ILE A 25 22.66 21.65 -10.02
CA ILE A 25 21.76 20.58 -9.59
C ILE A 25 21.89 20.48 -8.08
N ARG A 26 20.83 20.88 -7.37
CA ARG A 26 20.76 20.80 -5.92
C ARG A 26 20.72 19.32 -5.60
N PHE A 27 21.87 18.74 -5.26
CA PHE A 27 21.85 17.54 -4.43
C PHE A 27 21.05 17.92 -3.19
N SER A 28 19.92 17.25 -2.97
CA SER A 28 19.07 17.48 -1.81
C SER A 28 19.93 17.55 -0.56
N SER A 29 19.63 18.51 0.32
CA SER A 29 20.23 18.60 1.65
C SER A 29 20.18 17.23 2.35
N PRO A 30 21.10 16.95 3.29
CA PRO A 30 21.07 15.70 4.08
C PRO A 30 19.77 15.50 4.87
N GLU A 31 18.91 16.52 4.96
CA GLU A 31 17.66 16.53 5.72
C GLU A 31 16.47 15.86 5.02
N SER A 32 16.60 15.37 3.78
CA SER A 32 15.61 14.42 3.28
C SER A 32 15.84 13.08 3.98
N VAL A 33 15.18 12.89 5.12
CA VAL A 33 15.10 11.63 5.84
C VAL A 33 14.34 10.62 4.97
N SER A 34 15.06 10.08 3.98
CA SER A 34 14.58 8.97 3.17
C SER A 34 14.35 7.80 4.12
N CYS A 35 13.18 7.16 4.05
CA CYS A 35 12.89 5.96 4.85
C CYS A 35 13.98 4.90 4.66
N PHE A 36 14.51 4.82 3.44
CA PHE A 36 15.65 3.98 3.09
C PHE A 36 16.91 4.35 3.89
N LYS A 37 17.24 5.64 4.02
CA LYS A 37 18.37 6.11 4.86
C LYS A 37 18.12 5.85 6.35
N VAL A 38 16.91 6.02 6.86
CA VAL A 38 16.59 5.71 8.28
C VAL A 38 16.71 4.22 8.55
N PHE A 39 16.26 3.40 7.62
CA PHE A 39 16.27 1.95 7.74
C PHE A 39 17.69 1.38 7.65
N PHE A 40 18.49 1.82 6.66
CA PHE A 40 19.90 1.44 6.56
C PHE A 40 20.75 2.03 7.69
N ASN A 41 20.49 3.27 8.15
CA ASN A 41 21.16 3.84 9.33
C ASN A 41 20.78 3.15 10.66
N CYS A 42 19.71 2.33 10.69
CA CYS A 42 19.46 1.44 11.83
C CYS A 42 20.34 0.18 11.78
N PHE A 43 20.86 -0.17 10.60
CA PHE A 43 21.75 -1.31 10.35
C PHE A 43 23.25 -0.94 10.42
N ASP A 44 23.62 0.28 9.99
CA ASP A 44 24.98 0.80 10.12
C ASP A 44 25.29 1.21 11.56
N THR A 45 25.92 0.27 12.29
CA THR A 45 26.78 0.45 13.48
C THR A 45 26.50 1.66 14.39
N HIS A 46 25.66 1.40 15.40
CA HIS A 46 25.80 1.81 16.80
C HIS A 46 25.82 3.30 17.23
N THR A 47 25.87 4.30 16.35
CA THR A 47 25.96 5.73 16.79
C THR A 47 24.88 6.68 16.24
N LYS A 48 24.03 6.27 15.29
CA LYS A 48 22.90 7.11 14.80
C LYS A 48 21.51 6.47 14.91
N SER A 49 21.41 5.16 15.17
CA SER A 49 20.14 4.46 15.38
C SER A 49 19.37 4.97 16.62
N GLN A 50 20.06 5.55 17.59
CA GLN A 50 19.45 6.21 18.74
C GLN A 50 18.60 7.42 18.34
N THR A 51 19.02 8.26 17.39
CA THR A 51 18.32 9.54 17.12
C THR A 51 16.94 9.41 16.44
N GLY A 52 16.75 8.41 15.56
CA GLY A 52 15.47 8.20 14.86
C GLY A 52 14.43 7.44 15.69
N LEU A 53 14.84 6.38 16.36
CA LEU A 53 13.99 5.58 17.25
C LEU A 53 13.75 6.28 18.60
N GLN A 54 14.72 7.03 19.14
CA GLN A 54 14.47 7.92 20.28
C GLN A 54 13.56 9.08 19.85
N GLY A 55 13.74 9.69 18.67
CA GLY A 55 12.85 10.77 18.22
C GLY A 55 11.38 10.33 18.10
N PHE A 56 11.13 9.16 17.52
CA PHE A 56 9.76 8.61 17.38
C PHE A 56 9.20 8.11 18.73
N SER A 57 10.00 7.39 19.53
CA SER A 57 9.56 6.91 20.85
C SER A 57 9.38 8.05 21.85
N GLN A 58 10.23 9.08 21.82
CA GLN A 58 10.12 10.29 22.63
C GLN A 58 8.94 11.17 22.20
N GLN A 59 8.63 11.27 20.89
CA GLN A 59 7.40 11.93 20.42
C GLN A 59 6.13 11.18 20.82
N HIS A 60 6.12 9.85 20.74
CA HIS A 60 4.99 9.04 21.19
C HIS A 60 4.79 9.15 22.70
N PHE A 61 5.89 9.07 23.47
CA PHE A 61 5.85 9.19 24.92
C PHE A 61 5.50 10.61 25.37
N SER A 62 5.96 11.64 24.66
CA SER A 62 5.54 13.03 24.92
C SER A 62 4.08 13.27 24.53
N SER A 63 3.58 12.63 23.46
CA SER A 63 2.17 12.70 23.05
C SER A 63 1.25 11.93 24.01
N PHE A 64 1.75 10.88 24.66
CA PHE A 64 1.03 10.16 25.70
C PHE A 64 0.97 10.97 27.00
N ARG A 65 2.07 11.64 27.36
CA ARG A 65 2.20 12.43 28.59
C ARG A 65 1.55 13.82 28.50
N PHE A 66 1.50 14.42 27.32
CA PHE A 66 0.93 15.75 27.07
C PHE A 66 -0.09 15.71 25.94
N LYS A 67 -1.23 16.40 26.12
CA LYS A 67 -2.18 16.68 25.02
C LYS A 67 -1.36 17.31 23.89
N THR A 68 -1.25 16.64 22.76
CA THR A 68 -0.44 17.11 21.62
C THR A 68 -0.88 18.53 21.25
N ASN A 69 -0.09 19.53 21.61
CA ASN A 69 -0.26 20.86 21.08
C ASN A 69 -0.10 20.76 19.56
N GLN A 70 -0.96 21.47 18.83
CA GLN A 70 -1.00 21.51 17.36
C GLN A 70 0.23 22.20 16.75
N SER A 71 1.36 22.20 17.46
CA SER A 71 2.68 22.68 17.07
C SER A 71 3.53 21.51 16.57
N SER A 72 2.95 20.63 15.74
CA SER A 72 3.76 19.79 14.85
C SER A 72 4.58 20.69 13.92
N PRO A 73 5.70 20.23 13.33
CA PRO A 73 6.46 21.01 12.34
C PRO A 73 5.64 21.17 11.05
N LYS A 74 4.61 22.03 11.09
CA LYS A 74 3.67 22.34 10.01
C LYS A 74 4.40 22.86 8.77
N SER A 75 5.48 23.63 8.97
CA SER A 75 6.25 24.27 7.89
C SER A 75 6.82 23.27 6.88
N GLN A 76 7.47 22.18 7.33
CA GLN A 76 8.10 21.22 6.42
C GLN A 76 7.08 20.40 5.62
N PHE A 77 5.95 20.03 6.22
CA PHE A 77 4.91 19.27 5.53
C PHE A 77 4.17 20.10 4.46
N HIS A 78 3.88 21.37 4.74
CA HIS A 78 3.23 22.26 3.77
C HIS A 78 4.08 22.49 2.52
N ILE A 79 5.38 22.78 2.70
CA ILE A 79 6.32 22.96 1.59
C ILE A 79 6.40 21.68 0.75
N LEU A 80 6.44 20.53 1.41
CA LEU A 80 6.55 19.23 0.73
C LEU A 80 5.30 18.91 -0.11
N ILE A 81 4.10 19.17 0.41
CA ILE A 81 2.84 18.98 -0.33
C ILE A 81 2.78 19.92 -1.53
N TYR A 82 3.18 21.19 -1.35
CA TYR A 82 3.22 22.16 -2.44
C TYR A 82 4.14 21.71 -3.59
N VAL A 83 5.32 21.19 -3.27
CA VAL A 83 6.23 20.63 -4.29
C VAL A 83 5.58 19.47 -5.06
N PHE A 84 4.91 18.54 -4.36
CA PHE A 84 4.23 17.42 -5.01
C PHE A 84 3.04 17.86 -5.86
N PHE A 85 2.30 18.86 -5.40
CA PHE A 85 1.25 19.51 -6.17
C PHE A 85 1.80 20.10 -7.47
N CYS A 86 2.90 20.87 -7.41
CA CYS A 86 3.52 21.45 -8.62
C CYS A 86 3.96 20.37 -9.61
N VAL A 87 4.54 19.27 -9.12
CA VAL A 87 4.95 18.14 -9.98
C VAL A 87 3.73 17.48 -10.64
N LEU A 88 2.66 17.22 -9.89
CA LEU A 88 1.45 16.60 -10.42
C LEU A 88 0.76 17.51 -11.43
N LYS A 89 0.66 18.82 -11.14
CA LYS A 89 0.10 19.83 -12.05
C LYS A 89 0.88 19.89 -13.37
N ARG A 90 2.21 19.92 -13.31
CA ARG A 90 3.06 19.89 -14.52
C ARG A 90 2.81 18.63 -15.35
N LEU A 91 2.72 17.46 -14.72
CA LEU A 91 2.44 16.21 -15.44
C LEU A 91 1.04 16.19 -16.08
N TRP A 92 0.05 16.84 -15.45
CA TRP A 92 -1.27 17.02 -16.02
C TRP A 92 -1.24 17.94 -17.24
N GLU A 93 -0.57 19.08 -17.15
CA GLU A 93 -0.40 20.03 -18.26
C GLU A 93 0.36 19.39 -19.44
N GLU A 94 1.39 18.58 -19.18
CA GLU A 94 2.10 17.79 -20.21
C GLU A 94 1.17 16.80 -20.93
N GLU A 95 0.29 16.09 -20.22
CA GLU A 95 -0.64 15.13 -20.82
C GLU A 95 -1.67 15.85 -21.69
N VAL A 96 -2.23 16.95 -21.19
CA VAL A 96 -3.20 17.78 -21.93
C VAL A 96 -2.55 18.37 -23.19
N ALA A 97 -1.30 18.84 -23.11
CA ALA A 97 -0.58 19.37 -24.26
C ALA A 97 -0.28 18.31 -25.33
N LYS A 98 -0.05 17.05 -24.94
CA LYS A 98 0.29 15.96 -25.86
C LYS A 98 -0.93 15.35 -26.55
N VAL A 99 -2.01 15.15 -25.81
CA VAL A 99 -3.13 14.29 -26.21
C VAL A 99 -4.42 15.10 -26.44
N GLY A 100 -4.45 16.37 -26.03
CA GLY A 100 -5.64 17.23 -26.04
C GLY A 100 -6.52 17.03 -24.79
N GLN A 101 -7.40 17.98 -24.50
CA GLN A 101 -8.29 17.93 -23.33
C GLN A 101 -9.23 16.71 -23.35
N ASP A 102 -9.76 16.34 -24.52
CA ASP A 102 -10.81 15.31 -24.62
C ASP A 102 -10.28 13.88 -24.40
N LYS A 103 -8.99 13.66 -24.64
CA LYS A 103 -8.34 12.34 -24.51
C LYS A 103 -7.38 12.25 -23.31
N ALA A 104 -7.20 13.34 -22.56
CA ALA A 104 -6.32 13.36 -21.39
C ALA A 104 -6.89 12.48 -20.25
N SER A 105 -6.06 11.59 -19.70
CA SER A 105 -6.47 10.67 -18.64
C SER A 105 -5.75 10.96 -17.32
N LEU A 106 -6.52 11.29 -16.28
CA LEU A 106 -5.99 11.50 -14.93
C LEU A 106 -5.31 10.25 -14.39
N TYR A 107 -5.87 9.06 -14.68
CA TYR A 107 -5.29 7.78 -14.26
C TYR A 107 -3.85 7.62 -14.76
N ARG A 108 -3.60 7.94 -16.04
CA ARG A 108 -2.25 7.84 -16.63
C ARG A 108 -1.27 8.79 -15.96
N VAL A 109 -1.71 10.01 -15.67
CA VAL A 109 -0.90 11.03 -14.97
C VAL A 109 -0.56 10.59 -13.54
N LEU A 110 -1.55 10.06 -12.80
CA LEU A 110 -1.35 9.55 -11.45
C LEU A 110 -0.40 8.34 -11.43
N MET A 111 -0.54 7.41 -12.39
CA MET A 111 0.39 6.30 -12.55
C MET A 111 1.80 6.78 -12.88
N ARG A 112 1.97 7.77 -13.76
CA ARG A 112 3.27 8.37 -14.09
C ARG A 112 3.91 9.06 -12.89
N PHE A 113 3.11 9.73 -12.04
CA PHE A 113 3.57 10.39 -10.83
C PHE A 113 4.18 9.43 -9.80
N GLN A 114 3.60 8.23 -9.65
CA GLN A 114 4.07 7.24 -8.67
C GLN A 114 4.90 6.08 -9.24
N ARG A 115 5.07 5.99 -10.57
CA ARG A 115 5.69 4.84 -11.28
C ARG A 115 6.99 4.33 -10.66
N THR A 116 7.94 5.22 -10.39
CA THR A 116 9.25 4.82 -9.83
C THR A 116 9.13 4.24 -8.43
N ARG A 117 8.29 4.84 -7.58
CA ARG A 117 8.05 4.36 -6.21
C ARG A 117 7.27 3.05 -6.21
N PHE A 118 6.32 2.92 -7.13
CA PHE A 118 5.51 1.72 -7.32
C PHE A 118 6.37 0.52 -7.75
N ILE A 119 7.33 0.73 -8.67
CA ILE A 119 8.29 -0.31 -9.07
C ILE A 119 9.18 -0.71 -7.88
N VAL A 120 9.77 0.26 -7.17
CA VAL A 120 10.60 -0.03 -5.99
C VAL A 120 9.81 -0.79 -4.93
N SER A 121 8.57 -0.37 -4.68
CA SER A 121 7.68 -1.03 -3.73
C SER A 121 7.36 -2.47 -4.15
N SER A 122 7.11 -2.69 -5.44
CA SER A 122 6.85 -4.03 -5.99
C SER A 122 8.07 -4.96 -5.85
N VAL A 123 9.29 -4.45 -6.09
CA VAL A 123 10.53 -5.22 -5.91
C VAL A 123 10.77 -5.56 -4.44
N VAL A 124 10.64 -4.57 -3.54
CA VAL A 124 10.74 -4.78 -2.09
C VAL A 124 9.69 -5.80 -1.62
N GLY A 125 8.47 -5.69 -2.13
CA GLY A 125 7.39 -6.62 -1.83
C GLY A 125 7.67 -8.04 -2.33
N ALA A 126 8.24 -8.19 -3.53
CA ALA A 126 8.65 -9.51 -4.04
C ALA A 126 9.71 -10.16 -3.13
N ILE A 127 10.71 -9.40 -2.68
CA ILE A 127 11.72 -9.90 -1.73
C ILE A 127 11.09 -10.30 -0.41
N ALA A 128 10.20 -9.46 0.14
CA ALA A 128 9.47 -9.78 1.37
C ALA A 128 8.69 -11.09 1.24
N MET A 129 7.97 -11.27 0.13
CA MET A 129 7.15 -12.46 -0.11
C MET A 129 7.99 -13.72 -0.33
N ILE A 130 9.14 -13.62 -0.99
CA ILE A 130 10.09 -14.73 -1.11
C ILE A 130 10.61 -15.12 0.28
N ALA A 131 10.98 -14.15 1.13
CA ALA A 131 11.40 -14.43 2.50
C ALA A 131 10.28 -15.07 3.35
N THR A 132 9.03 -14.63 3.17
CA THR A 132 7.83 -15.26 3.75
C THR A 132 7.70 -16.72 3.34
N PHE A 133 8.02 -17.06 2.10
CA PHE A 133 7.92 -18.42 1.61
C PHE A 133 9.07 -19.31 2.11
N VAL A 134 10.31 -18.81 2.05
CA VAL A 134 11.52 -19.58 2.38
C VAL A 134 11.56 -19.96 3.86
N GLY A 135 11.24 -19.03 4.78
CA GLY A 135 11.42 -19.24 6.21
C GLY A 135 10.58 -20.39 6.77
N PRO A 136 9.26 -20.25 6.88
CA PRO A 136 8.39 -21.31 7.36
C PRO A 136 8.29 -22.49 6.40
N GLY A 137 8.43 -22.26 5.08
CA GLY A 137 8.13 -23.29 4.08
C GLY A 137 9.22 -24.31 3.81
N ILE A 138 10.48 -23.84 3.78
CA ILE A 138 11.65 -24.67 3.46
C ILE A 138 12.44 -24.97 4.74
N VAL A 139 12.70 -23.94 5.57
CA VAL A 139 13.55 -24.13 6.75
C VAL A 139 12.86 -24.99 7.80
N VAL A 140 11.56 -24.81 8.04
CA VAL A 140 10.82 -25.68 8.99
C VAL A 140 10.71 -27.10 8.48
N TYR A 141 10.49 -27.30 7.18
CA TYR A 141 10.47 -28.63 6.57
C TYR A 141 11.81 -29.37 6.80
N GLU A 142 12.94 -28.69 6.55
CA GLU A 142 14.28 -29.24 6.80
C GLU A 142 14.56 -29.47 8.29
N ILE A 143 14.04 -28.63 9.19
CA ILE A 143 14.13 -28.85 10.64
C ILE A 143 13.36 -30.12 11.03
N LEU A 144 12.16 -30.33 10.50
CA LEU A 144 11.35 -31.51 10.81
C LEU A 144 11.98 -32.79 10.27
N LYS A 145 12.56 -32.74 9.06
CA LYS A 145 13.36 -33.82 8.51
C LYS A 145 14.60 -34.10 9.37
N TYR A 146 15.30 -33.05 9.81
CA TYR A 146 16.42 -33.17 10.73
C TYR A 146 16.00 -33.80 12.07
N ILE A 147 14.80 -33.52 12.60
CA ILE A 147 14.35 -34.16 13.84
C ILE A 147 13.99 -35.65 13.63
N SER A 148 13.58 -36.02 12.42
CA SER A 148 13.07 -37.36 12.11
C SER A 148 14.16 -38.41 11.83
N ASP A 149 15.37 -38.00 11.43
CA ASP A 149 16.47 -38.90 11.01
C ASP A 149 17.70 -38.88 11.97
N PRO A 150 17.60 -39.48 13.19
CA PRO A 150 18.58 -39.36 14.28
C PRO A 150 20.03 -39.79 13.98
N GLU A 151 20.27 -40.54 12.90
CA GLU A 151 21.58 -41.15 12.62
C GLU A 151 22.57 -40.22 11.87
N SER A 152 22.13 -39.06 11.37
CA SER A 152 22.96 -38.16 10.54
C SER A 152 23.24 -36.78 11.18
N HIS A 153 23.21 -36.70 12.51
CA HIS A 153 23.13 -35.43 13.23
C HIS A 153 24.50 -34.81 13.51
N THR A 154 24.81 -33.71 12.83
CA THR A 154 25.89 -32.79 13.22
C THR A 154 25.28 -31.56 13.90
N LEU A 155 25.72 -31.23 15.12
CA LEU A 155 25.23 -30.06 15.87
C LEU A 155 25.32 -28.74 15.05
N ALA A 156 26.32 -28.63 14.18
CA ALA A 156 26.48 -27.51 13.26
C ALA A 156 25.32 -27.38 12.24
N LYS A 157 24.75 -28.49 11.77
CA LYS A 157 23.60 -28.48 10.84
C LYS A 157 22.33 -27.96 11.55
N GLY A 158 22.09 -28.41 12.78
CA GLY A 158 20.97 -27.91 13.60
C GLY A 158 21.10 -26.43 13.93
N ALA A 159 22.28 -25.98 14.37
CA ALA A 159 22.55 -24.57 14.63
C ALA A 159 22.42 -23.70 13.35
N GLY A 160 22.87 -24.21 12.21
CA GLY A 160 22.72 -23.56 10.91
C GLY A 160 21.26 -23.38 10.50
N LEU A 161 20.41 -24.40 10.69
CA LEU A 161 18.97 -24.33 10.41
C LEU A 161 18.26 -23.32 11.32
N ALA A 162 18.61 -23.27 12.61
CA ALA A 162 18.04 -22.29 13.54
C ALA A 162 18.42 -20.84 13.18
N LEU A 163 19.69 -20.60 12.82
CA LEU A 163 20.16 -19.30 12.33
C LEU A 163 19.53 -18.91 10.99
N ALA A 164 19.31 -19.87 10.10
CA ALA A 164 18.61 -19.66 8.84
C ALA A 164 17.14 -19.27 9.08
N LEU A 165 16.46 -19.92 10.02
CA LEU A 165 15.08 -19.57 10.39
C LEU A 165 15.01 -18.15 10.95
N PHE A 166 15.90 -17.81 11.90
CA PHE A 166 15.98 -16.46 12.46
C PHE A 166 16.23 -15.41 11.37
N SER A 167 17.20 -15.66 10.49
CA SER A 167 17.60 -14.73 9.43
C SER A 167 16.51 -14.55 8.38
N SER A 168 15.82 -15.62 7.98
CA SER A 168 14.70 -15.56 7.03
C SER A 168 13.49 -14.80 7.59
N GLU A 169 13.13 -15.05 8.85
CA GLU A 169 12.02 -14.36 9.53
C GLU A 169 12.33 -12.88 9.77
N PHE A 170 13.56 -12.59 10.17
CA PHE A 170 14.02 -11.22 10.34
C PHE A 170 14.02 -10.46 9.01
N CYS A 171 14.55 -11.07 7.94
CA CYS A 171 14.51 -10.54 6.59
C CYS A 171 13.06 -10.24 6.13
N LYS A 172 12.13 -11.19 6.36
CA LYS A 172 10.71 -11.01 6.07
C LYS A 172 10.14 -9.76 6.76
N LEU A 173 10.31 -9.65 8.08
CA LEU A 173 9.78 -8.53 8.86
C LEU A 173 10.37 -7.18 8.42
N LEU A 174 11.67 -7.16 8.13
CA LEU A 174 12.39 -6.00 7.62
C LEU A 174 11.79 -5.49 6.30
N PHE A 175 11.69 -6.36 5.28
CA PHE A 175 11.19 -5.95 3.97
C PHE A 175 9.68 -5.68 3.97
N MET A 176 8.91 -6.40 4.78
CA MET A 176 7.47 -6.13 4.94
C MET A 176 7.21 -4.77 5.59
N SER A 177 8.01 -4.39 6.60
CA SER A 177 7.95 -3.06 7.21
C SER A 177 8.33 -1.96 6.22
N LEU A 178 9.38 -2.17 5.42
CA LEU A 178 9.78 -1.26 4.34
C LEU A 178 8.68 -1.09 3.29
N LEU A 179 8.03 -2.18 2.87
CA LEU A 179 6.94 -2.18 1.92
C LEU A 179 5.79 -1.27 2.40
N TRP A 180 5.33 -1.49 3.63
CA TRP A 180 4.30 -0.66 4.26
C TRP A 180 4.71 0.80 4.36
N ALA A 181 5.95 1.09 4.76
CA ALA A 181 6.44 2.45 4.87
C ALA A 181 6.50 3.18 3.51
N ILE A 182 6.93 2.50 2.44
CA ILE A 182 7.00 3.06 1.09
C ILE A 182 5.59 3.30 0.53
N ASN A 183 4.69 2.33 0.67
CA ASN A 183 3.30 2.42 0.19
C ASN A 183 2.54 3.54 0.91
N LEU A 184 2.62 3.60 2.25
CA LEU A 184 1.96 4.65 3.04
C LEU A 184 2.48 6.05 2.69
N ARG A 185 3.81 6.23 2.61
CA ARG A 185 4.40 7.50 2.19
C ARG A 185 3.99 7.90 0.78
N THR A 186 3.88 6.94 -0.14
CA THR A 186 3.47 7.21 -1.53
C THR A 186 2.00 7.61 -1.59
N ALA A 187 1.13 6.92 -0.85
CA ALA A 187 -0.29 7.21 -0.77
C ALA A 187 -0.58 8.60 -0.17
N VAL A 188 0.08 8.97 0.94
CA VAL A 188 -0.07 10.32 1.53
C VAL A 188 0.32 11.41 0.53
N LYS A 189 1.42 11.23 -0.20
CA LYS A 189 1.89 12.19 -1.21
C LYS A 189 0.91 12.31 -2.38
N LEU A 190 0.42 11.18 -2.88
CA LEU A 190 -0.54 11.13 -3.97
C LEU A 190 -1.85 11.81 -3.57
N LYS A 191 -2.42 11.44 -2.42
CA LYS A 191 -3.65 12.03 -1.88
C LYS A 191 -3.50 13.53 -1.67
N GLY A 192 -2.40 13.97 -1.03
CA GLY A 192 -2.15 15.39 -0.78
C GLY A 192 -2.04 16.21 -2.07
N ALA A 193 -1.30 15.73 -3.07
CA ALA A 193 -1.17 16.40 -4.36
C ALA A 193 -2.49 16.42 -5.15
N PHE A 194 -3.23 15.31 -5.14
CA PHE A 194 -4.55 15.20 -5.77
C PHE A 194 -5.56 16.17 -5.14
N SER A 195 -5.65 16.21 -3.81
CA SER A 195 -6.57 17.12 -3.12
C SER A 195 -6.23 18.59 -3.38
N ALA A 196 -4.95 18.96 -3.43
CA ALA A 196 -4.52 20.32 -3.76
C ALA A 196 -4.90 20.71 -5.21
N LEU A 197 -4.64 19.81 -6.17
CA LEU A 197 -4.99 20.04 -7.58
C LEU A 197 -6.50 20.12 -7.80
N ALA A 198 -7.26 19.23 -7.16
CA ALA A 198 -8.71 19.25 -7.20
C ALA A 198 -9.26 20.55 -6.59
N PHE A 199 -8.72 21.01 -5.46
CA PHE A 199 -9.15 22.25 -4.82
C PHE A 199 -8.88 23.48 -5.70
N GLU A 200 -7.70 23.57 -6.32
CA GLU A 200 -7.37 24.64 -7.28
C GLU A 200 -8.36 24.64 -8.46
N LYS A 201 -8.62 23.47 -9.05
CA LYS A 201 -9.55 23.37 -10.18
C LYS A 201 -10.96 23.75 -9.80
N VAL A 202 -11.39 23.39 -8.61
CA VAL A 202 -12.72 23.72 -8.11
C VAL A 202 -12.88 25.21 -7.86
N LEU A 203 -11.86 25.87 -7.30
CA LEU A 203 -11.86 27.32 -7.17
C LEU A 203 -11.94 28.01 -8.53
N SER A 204 -11.25 27.48 -9.55
CA SER A 204 -11.34 28.01 -10.91
C SER A 204 -12.69 27.75 -11.60
N LEU A 205 -13.34 26.62 -11.32
CA LEU A 205 -14.61 26.22 -11.95
C LEU A 205 -15.83 26.82 -11.27
N ARG A 206 -15.81 27.06 -9.95
CA ARG A 206 -16.90 27.72 -9.22
C ARG A 206 -17.24 29.10 -9.81
N VAL A 207 -16.28 29.74 -10.46
CA VAL A 207 -16.48 31.02 -11.15
C VAL A 207 -17.30 30.85 -12.45
N ASN A 208 -17.29 29.67 -13.09
CA ASN A 208 -17.82 29.49 -14.45
C ASN A 208 -18.95 28.43 -14.61
N HIS A 209 -19.01 27.37 -13.79
CA HIS A 209 -20.06 26.34 -13.90
C HIS A 209 -20.46 25.76 -12.53
N GLY A 210 -21.75 25.84 -12.22
CA GLY A 210 -22.34 25.52 -10.91
C GLY A 210 -22.40 24.03 -10.54
N LEU A 211 -21.24 23.39 -10.35
CA LEU A 211 -21.20 22.04 -9.76
C LEU A 211 -21.74 22.06 -8.31
N PRO A 212 -22.60 21.09 -7.94
CA PRO A 212 -23.15 21.03 -6.59
C PRO A 212 -22.04 20.78 -5.56
N MET A 213 -22.01 21.59 -4.49
CA MET A 213 -21.01 21.51 -3.42
C MET A 213 -20.87 20.08 -2.84
N GLY A 214 -21.96 19.32 -2.80
CA GLY A 214 -21.96 17.95 -2.27
C GLY A 214 -21.18 16.96 -3.14
N GLU A 215 -21.12 17.16 -4.46
CA GLU A 215 -20.33 16.32 -5.37
C GLU A 215 -18.84 16.61 -5.22
N LEU A 216 -18.50 17.90 -5.16
CA LEU A 216 -17.15 18.36 -4.86
C LEU A 216 -16.59 17.76 -3.56
N ILE A 217 -17.34 17.85 -2.46
CA ILE A 217 -16.91 17.32 -1.17
C ILE A 217 -16.64 15.82 -1.29
N THR A 218 -17.44 15.11 -2.08
CA THR A 218 -17.26 13.67 -2.27
C THR A 218 -16.00 13.33 -3.05
N VAL A 219 -15.70 14.09 -4.11
CA VAL A 219 -14.46 13.90 -4.89
C VAL A 219 -13.22 14.09 -4.00
N LEU A 220 -13.23 15.10 -3.14
CA LEU A 220 -12.10 15.37 -2.24
C LEU A 220 -11.99 14.36 -1.08
N THR A 221 -13.12 13.83 -0.60
CA THR A 221 -13.16 12.95 0.57
C THR A 221 -13.17 11.48 0.19
N SER A 222 -14.28 10.99 -0.38
CA SER A 222 -14.48 9.58 -0.71
C SER A 222 -13.57 9.13 -1.84
N ASP A 223 -13.54 9.86 -2.96
CA ASP A 223 -12.70 9.45 -4.10
C ASP A 223 -11.21 9.64 -3.79
N GLY A 224 -10.86 10.72 -3.09
CA GLY A 224 -9.51 10.92 -2.56
C GLY A 224 -9.07 9.83 -1.57
N HIS A 225 -9.99 9.27 -0.78
CA HIS A 225 -9.70 8.15 0.10
C HIS A 225 -9.51 6.85 -0.66
N ARG A 226 -10.37 6.56 -1.65
CA ARG A 226 -10.21 5.39 -2.53
C ARG A 226 -8.88 5.42 -3.28
N LEU A 227 -8.47 6.60 -3.77
CA LEU A 227 -7.17 6.79 -4.41
C LEU A 227 -6.01 6.51 -3.45
N PHE A 228 -6.15 6.92 -2.19
CA PHE A 228 -5.17 6.63 -1.15
C PHE A 228 -5.05 5.13 -0.86
N GLU A 229 -6.18 4.44 -0.70
CA GLU A 229 -6.19 2.98 -0.52
C GLU A 229 -5.61 2.25 -1.72
N ALA A 230 -5.97 2.66 -2.94
CA ALA A 230 -5.42 2.10 -4.17
C ALA A 230 -3.89 2.27 -4.24
N ALA A 231 -3.34 3.39 -3.77
CA ALA A 231 -1.90 3.61 -3.70
C ALA A 231 -1.20 2.80 -2.59
N ILE A 232 -1.90 2.52 -1.48
CA ILE A 232 -1.37 1.65 -0.41
C ILE A 232 -1.32 0.20 -0.88
N PHE A 233 -2.43 -0.32 -1.39
CA PHE A 233 -2.59 -1.73 -1.72
C PHE A 233 -2.14 -2.09 -3.14
N GLY A 234 -1.93 -1.11 -4.01
CA GLY A 234 -1.61 -1.34 -5.42
C GLY A 234 -0.39 -2.22 -5.65
N SER A 235 0.66 -2.07 -4.82
CA SER A 235 1.88 -2.88 -4.93
C SER A 235 1.61 -4.35 -4.56
N PHE A 236 0.73 -4.60 -3.58
CA PHE A 236 0.31 -5.96 -3.21
C PHE A 236 -0.45 -6.64 -4.35
N MET A 237 -1.26 -5.90 -5.11
CA MET A 237 -2.01 -6.44 -6.25
C MET A 237 -1.10 -7.08 -7.31
N LEU A 238 0.14 -6.58 -7.49
CA LEU A 238 1.11 -7.17 -8.41
C LEU A 238 1.86 -8.37 -7.81
N VAL A 239 2.20 -8.29 -6.51
CA VAL A 239 3.05 -9.30 -5.87
C VAL A 239 2.24 -10.54 -5.45
N CYS A 240 1.00 -10.38 -5.00
CA CYS A 240 0.13 -11.48 -4.56
C CYS A 240 -0.08 -12.60 -5.60
N PRO A 241 -0.43 -12.33 -6.88
CA PRO A 241 -0.63 -13.41 -7.86
C PRO A 241 0.66 -14.18 -8.15
N LEU A 242 1.81 -13.49 -8.18
CA LEU A 242 3.10 -14.13 -8.38
C LEU A 242 3.43 -15.10 -7.25
N LEU A 243 3.18 -14.69 -6.00
CA LEU A 243 3.33 -15.58 -4.84
C LEU A 243 2.34 -16.75 -4.87
N SER A 244 1.09 -16.51 -5.24
CA SER A 244 0.07 -17.56 -5.32
C SER A 244 0.48 -18.67 -6.28
N ILE A 245 1.03 -18.31 -7.45
CA ILE A 245 1.52 -19.30 -8.43
C ILE A 245 2.67 -20.12 -7.84
N ILE A 246 3.67 -19.47 -7.24
CA ILE A 246 4.82 -20.15 -6.62
C ILE A 246 4.36 -21.10 -5.50
N GLY A 247 3.44 -20.64 -4.66
CA GLY A 247 2.87 -21.43 -3.56
C GLY A 247 2.13 -22.67 -4.06
N VAL A 248 1.31 -22.54 -5.11
CA VAL A 248 0.60 -23.68 -5.71
C VAL A 248 1.56 -24.70 -6.31
N VAL A 249 2.57 -24.24 -7.05
CA VAL A 249 3.58 -25.13 -7.66
C VAL A 249 4.32 -25.92 -6.57
N TYR A 250 4.74 -25.25 -5.51
CA TYR A 250 5.42 -25.93 -4.40
C TYR A 250 4.51 -26.88 -3.63
N ALA A 251 3.26 -26.50 -3.37
CA ALA A 251 2.28 -27.37 -2.73
C ALA A 251 2.05 -28.65 -3.56
N CYS A 252 1.97 -28.53 -4.88
CA CYS A 252 1.86 -29.67 -5.79
C CYS A 252 3.12 -30.55 -5.77
N TYR A 253 4.31 -29.97 -5.62
CA TYR A 253 5.55 -30.74 -5.47
C TYR A 253 5.60 -31.53 -4.16
N MET A 254 5.13 -30.95 -3.05
CA MET A 254 5.18 -31.57 -1.72
C MET A 254 4.05 -32.57 -1.45
N LEU A 255 2.80 -32.23 -1.80
CA LEU A 255 1.62 -33.06 -1.52
C LEU A 255 1.11 -33.82 -2.75
N GLY A 256 1.71 -33.63 -3.92
CA GLY A 256 1.22 -34.23 -5.16
C GLY A 256 -0.17 -33.70 -5.57
N PRO A 257 -1.01 -34.53 -6.24
CA PRO A 257 -2.30 -34.08 -6.78
C PRO A 257 -3.30 -33.62 -5.71
N SER A 258 -3.15 -34.06 -4.46
CA SER A 258 -3.96 -33.63 -3.31
C SER A 258 -3.95 -32.11 -3.09
N ALA A 259 -2.85 -31.42 -3.43
CA ALA A 259 -2.74 -29.97 -3.29
C ALA A 259 -3.77 -29.19 -4.13
N LEU A 260 -4.22 -29.78 -5.25
CA LEU A 260 -5.21 -29.16 -6.12
C LEU A 260 -6.59 -29.03 -5.46
N ALA A 261 -6.90 -29.89 -4.47
CA ALA A 261 -8.13 -29.81 -3.69
C ALA A 261 -8.22 -28.51 -2.87
N GLY A 262 -7.11 -28.08 -2.27
CA GLY A 262 -7.02 -26.80 -1.57
C GLY A 262 -7.20 -25.62 -2.51
N VAL A 263 -6.52 -25.65 -3.67
CA VAL A 263 -6.66 -24.62 -4.72
C VAL A 263 -8.10 -24.52 -5.22
N PHE A 264 -8.76 -25.65 -5.43
CA PHE A 264 -10.17 -25.70 -5.81
C PHE A 264 -11.08 -25.02 -4.78
N THR A 265 -10.79 -25.21 -3.49
CA THR A 265 -11.51 -24.55 -2.41
C THR A 265 -11.38 -23.02 -2.52
N TYR A 266 -10.16 -22.50 -2.74
CA TYR A 266 -9.95 -21.06 -2.94
C TYR A 266 -10.67 -20.52 -4.18
N LEU A 267 -10.69 -21.28 -5.28
CA LEU A 267 -11.44 -20.91 -6.50
C LEU A 267 -12.94 -20.81 -6.27
N LEU A 268 -13.51 -21.63 -5.38
CA LEU A 268 -14.93 -21.59 -5.01
C LEU A 268 -15.26 -20.38 -4.13
N PHE A 269 -14.39 -20.04 -3.16
CA PHE A 269 -14.61 -18.91 -2.26
C PHE A 269 -14.35 -17.54 -2.90
N PHE A 270 -13.43 -17.45 -3.88
CA PHE A 270 -13.11 -16.20 -4.56
C PHE A 270 -14.33 -15.45 -5.14
N PRO A 271 -15.23 -16.06 -5.94
CA PRO A 271 -16.40 -15.37 -6.48
C PRO A 271 -17.39 -14.92 -5.39
N ILE A 272 -17.52 -15.68 -4.30
CA ILE A 272 -18.39 -15.33 -3.17
C ILE A 272 -17.89 -14.03 -2.50
N LEU A 273 -16.57 -13.95 -2.27
CA LEU A 273 -15.94 -12.76 -1.69
C LEU A 273 -16.08 -11.52 -2.60
N VAL A 274 -16.03 -11.70 -3.92
CA VAL A 274 -16.22 -10.61 -4.89
C VAL A 274 -17.68 -10.17 -4.96
N ALA A 275 -18.64 -11.12 -4.97
CA ALA A 275 -20.07 -10.81 -5.00
C ALA A 275 -20.52 -9.98 -3.78
N ILE A 276 -20.00 -10.31 -2.59
CA ILE A 276 -20.27 -9.54 -1.36
C ILE A 276 -19.78 -8.09 -1.49
N LYS A 277 -18.61 -7.86 -2.11
CA LYS A 277 -18.05 -6.50 -2.32
C LYS A 277 -18.82 -5.68 -3.35
N LEU A 278 -19.37 -6.30 -4.39
CA LEU A 278 -20.15 -5.59 -5.41
C LEU A 278 -21.49 -5.07 -4.89
N THR A 279 -21.99 -5.64 -3.79
CA THR A 279 -23.26 -5.24 -3.16
C THR A 279 -23.15 -3.94 -2.36
N ASP A 280 -21.93 -3.42 -2.16
CA ASP A 280 -21.62 -2.30 -1.26
C ASP A 280 -21.76 -0.90 -1.90
N ALA A 281 -22.28 -0.83 -3.13
CA ALA A 281 -22.36 0.42 -3.88
C ALA A 281 -23.70 1.14 -3.69
N ARG A 282 -23.92 1.79 -2.53
CA ARG A 282 -24.79 2.97 -2.42
C ARG A 282 -24.73 3.59 -1.03
N ILE A 283 -24.53 4.91 -0.97
CA ILE A 283 -25.43 5.91 -0.33
C ILE A 283 -24.76 7.28 -0.41
N ARG A 284 -25.48 8.28 -0.91
CA ARG A 284 -25.21 9.68 -0.56
C ARG A 284 -26.48 10.52 -0.73
N LYS A 285 -27.15 10.84 0.39
CA LYS A 285 -28.30 11.77 0.44
C LYS A 285 -28.31 12.73 1.63
N MET A 286 -27.43 12.57 2.62
CA MET A 286 -27.41 13.43 3.81
C MET A 286 -26.89 14.85 3.55
N ASN A 287 -26.08 15.06 2.50
CA ASN A 287 -25.38 16.33 2.27
C ASN A 287 -26.30 17.46 1.74
N GLU A 288 -27.44 17.10 1.11
CA GLU A 288 -28.42 18.06 0.55
C GLU A 288 -29.35 18.63 1.64
N ILE A 289 -29.54 17.91 2.75
CA ILE A 289 -30.44 18.32 3.84
C ILE A 289 -29.82 19.44 4.69
N LEU A 290 -28.50 19.37 4.92
CA LEU A 290 -27.78 20.37 5.71
C LEU A 290 -27.71 21.75 5.03
N THR A 291 -27.89 21.79 3.70
CA THR A 291 -27.85 23.04 2.93
C THR A 291 -29.16 23.83 2.98
N SER A 292 -30.28 23.21 3.34
CA SER A 292 -31.62 23.84 3.39
C SER A 292 -32.10 24.22 4.79
N ILE A 293 -31.22 24.18 5.81
CA ILE A 293 -31.62 24.39 7.22
C ILE A 293 -32.21 25.78 7.50
N LYS A 294 -31.83 26.79 6.71
CA LYS A 294 -32.36 28.16 6.84
C LYS A 294 -33.84 28.25 6.43
N LEU A 295 -34.25 27.53 5.39
CA LEU A 295 -35.64 27.51 4.92
C LEU A 295 -36.55 26.76 5.89
N ILE A 296 -36.06 25.64 6.44
CA ILE A 296 -36.81 24.82 7.40
C ILE A 296 -37.16 25.64 8.66
N LYS A 297 -36.19 26.41 9.18
CA LYS A 297 -36.41 27.30 10.32
C LYS A 297 -37.30 28.50 10.02
N MET A 298 -37.23 29.04 8.79
CA MET A 298 -38.03 30.20 8.39
C MET A 298 -39.53 29.89 8.27
N TYR A 299 -39.89 28.65 7.92
CA TYR A 299 -41.28 28.21 7.75
C TYR A 299 -41.83 27.39 8.92
N ALA A 300 -41.10 27.30 10.05
CA ALA A 300 -41.45 26.47 11.20
C ALA A 300 -41.77 25.00 10.85
N TRP A 301 -41.12 24.46 9.81
CA TRP A 301 -41.32 23.08 9.35
C TRP A 301 -40.63 22.03 10.23
N GLU A 302 -40.17 22.40 11.42
CA GLU A 302 -39.28 21.59 12.25
C GLU A 302 -39.89 20.22 12.59
N GLU A 303 -41.15 20.15 13.03
CA GLU A 303 -41.78 18.87 13.39
C GLU A 303 -42.03 17.93 12.19
N SER A 304 -42.46 18.49 11.06
CA SER A 304 -42.71 17.69 9.85
C SER A 304 -41.39 17.19 9.25
N PHE A 305 -40.38 18.05 9.28
CA PHE A 305 -39.03 17.73 8.80
C PHE A 305 -38.30 16.77 9.74
N GLU A 306 -38.53 16.82 11.05
CA GLU A 306 -38.01 15.85 12.02
C GLU A 306 -38.52 14.43 11.71
N LYS A 307 -39.82 14.29 11.41
CA LYS A 307 -40.42 13.00 11.04
C LYS A 307 -39.80 12.44 9.76
N GLU A 308 -39.63 13.26 8.73
CA GLU A 308 -38.97 12.87 7.48
C GLU A 308 -37.49 12.48 7.69
N VAL A 309 -36.74 13.28 8.47
CA VAL A 309 -35.35 12.96 8.82
C VAL A 309 -35.25 11.67 9.62
N ALA A 310 -36.21 11.38 10.51
CA ALA A 310 -36.25 10.12 11.26
C ALA A 310 -36.45 8.91 10.33
N ILE A 311 -37.30 9.02 9.31
CA ILE A 311 -37.50 7.98 8.28
C ILE A 311 -36.21 7.77 7.48
N ILE A 312 -35.58 8.86 7.03
CA ILE A 312 -34.32 8.82 6.28
C ILE A 312 -33.20 8.18 7.12
N ARG A 313 -33.05 8.59 8.39
CA ARG A 313 -32.08 8.01 9.33
C ARG A 313 -32.33 6.54 9.63
N LYS A 314 -33.60 6.11 9.71
CA LYS A 314 -33.94 4.68 9.88
C LYS A 314 -33.51 3.87 8.66
N LYS A 315 -33.71 4.40 7.45
CA LYS A 315 -33.27 3.79 6.20
C LYS A 315 -31.74 3.76 6.09
N GLU A 316 -31.07 4.86 6.41
CA GLU A 316 -29.61 4.96 6.46
C GLU A 316 -29.02 3.96 7.46
N ARG A 317 -29.54 3.90 8.68
CA ARG A 317 -29.10 2.95 9.72
C ARG A 317 -29.29 1.50 9.28
N ARG A 318 -30.41 1.18 8.61
CA ARG A 318 -30.64 -0.16 8.04
C ARG A 318 -29.59 -0.49 6.99
N ASN A 319 -29.26 0.47 6.12
CA ASN A 319 -28.26 0.24 5.10
C ASN A 319 -26.83 0.12 5.67
N ILE A 320 -26.44 0.99 6.60
CA ILE A 320 -25.14 0.89 7.30
C ILE A 320 -25.03 -0.45 8.01
N ARG A 321 -26.11 -0.89 8.69
CA ARG A 321 -26.15 -2.21 9.34
C ARG A 321 -25.96 -3.34 8.33
N ASN A 322 -26.67 -3.30 7.20
CA ASN A 322 -26.53 -4.31 6.16
C ASN A 322 -25.12 -4.32 5.56
N ALA A 323 -24.56 -3.16 5.23
CA ALA A 323 -23.18 -3.03 4.75
C ALA A 323 -22.18 -3.60 5.76
N SER A 324 -22.34 -3.27 7.04
CA SER A 324 -21.51 -3.83 8.11
C SER A 324 -21.66 -5.35 8.23
N TYR A 325 -22.87 -5.92 8.07
CA TYR A 325 -23.03 -7.37 8.03
C TYR A 325 -22.24 -7.98 6.86
N PHE A 326 -22.36 -7.42 5.66
CA PHE A 326 -21.62 -7.90 4.49
C PHE A 326 -20.10 -7.80 4.68
N GLU A 327 -19.60 -6.68 5.20
CA GLU A 327 -18.18 -6.47 5.49
C GLU A 327 -17.65 -7.47 6.53
N ASN A 328 -18.37 -7.64 7.64
CA ASN A 328 -17.99 -8.60 8.68
C ASN A 328 -18.04 -10.05 8.17
N THR A 329 -19.03 -10.41 7.36
CA THR A 329 -19.08 -11.72 6.69
C THR A 329 -17.91 -11.92 5.75
N ASN A 330 -17.52 -10.88 4.99
CA ASN A 330 -16.36 -10.93 4.10
C ASN A 330 -15.05 -11.20 4.88
N ILE A 331 -14.83 -10.45 5.96
CA ILE A 331 -13.66 -10.61 6.83
C ILE A 331 -13.65 -12.01 7.46
N SER A 332 -14.80 -12.47 7.97
CA SER A 332 -14.93 -13.79 8.58
C SER A 332 -14.64 -14.91 7.58
N LEU A 333 -15.16 -14.81 6.35
CA LEU A 333 -14.89 -15.77 5.28
C LEU A 333 -13.40 -15.80 4.90
N CYS A 334 -12.72 -14.65 4.88
CA CYS A 334 -11.28 -14.60 4.61
C CYS A 334 -10.46 -15.39 5.65
N VAL A 335 -10.86 -15.35 6.92
CA VAL A 335 -10.20 -16.10 8.01
C VAL A 335 -10.55 -17.59 8.00
N LEU A 336 -11.80 -17.95 7.67
CA LEU A 336 -12.24 -19.36 7.66
C LEU A 336 -11.78 -20.12 6.42
N CYS A 337 -11.66 -19.46 5.27
CA CYS A 337 -11.26 -20.07 4.00
C CYS A 337 -9.97 -20.93 4.11
N PRO A 338 -8.84 -20.46 4.68
CA PRO A 338 -7.64 -21.28 4.81
C PRO A 338 -7.83 -22.51 5.72
N VAL A 339 -8.67 -22.41 6.75
CA VAL A 339 -8.96 -23.55 7.64
C VAL A 339 -9.74 -24.62 6.89
N ILE A 340 -10.80 -24.23 6.19
CA ILE A 340 -11.64 -25.15 5.38
C ILE A 340 -10.80 -25.81 4.28
N SER A 341 -9.99 -25.02 3.56
CA SER A 341 -9.09 -25.52 2.51
C SER A 341 -8.13 -26.60 3.06
N THR A 342 -7.62 -26.41 4.26
CA THR A 342 -6.64 -27.32 4.85
C THR A 342 -7.30 -28.64 5.26
N VAL A 343 -8.45 -28.57 5.93
CA VAL A 343 -9.23 -29.76 6.30
C VAL A 343 -9.59 -30.55 5.04
N PHE A 344 -10.07 -29.87 3.99
CA PHE A 344 -10.43 -30.53 2.73
C PHE A 344 -9.22 -31.18 2.04
N THR A 345 -8.07 -30.50 2.03
CA THR A 345 -6.81 -31.04 1.47
C THR A 345 -6.37 -32.30 2.19
N PHE A 346 -6.44 -32.32 3.53
CA PHE A 346 -6.10 -33.52 4.31
C PHE A 346 -7.08 -34.67 4.12
N LEU A 347 -8.38 -34.39 4.04
CA LEU A 347 -9.39 -35.43 3.77
C LEU A 347 -9.16 -36.12 2.42
N VAL A 348 -8.86 -35.34 1.39
CA VAL A 348 -8.54 -35.86 0.06
C VAL A 348 -7.23 -36.66 0.09
N HIS A 349 -6.20 -36.17 0.78
CA HIS A 349 -4.92 -36.88 0.89
C HIS A 349 -5.05 -38.23 1.62
N LEU A 350 -5.83 -38.28 2.70
CA LEU A 350 -6.17 -39.51 3.41
C LEU A 350 -6.96 -40.49 2.55
N GLY A 351 -7.91 -39.99 1.74
CA GLY A 351 -8.70 -40.83 0.83
C GLY A 351 -7.91 -41.45 -0.32
N PHE A 352 -6.70 -40.95 -0.61
CA PHE A 352 -5.79 -41.52 -1.60
C PHE A 352 -4.72 -42.46 -0.99
N ASP A 353 -4.81 -42.78 0.30
CA ASP A 353 -3.87 -43.66 1.04
C ASP A 353 -2.38 -43.22 0.91
N LEU A 354 -2.14 -41.92 0.78
CA LEU A 354 -0.78 -41.37 0.65
C LEU A 354 -0.09 -41.28 2.04
N PRO A 355 1.23 -41.57 2.13
CA PRO A 355 1.94 -41.55 3.41
C PRO A 355 2.08 -40.13 3.96
N LEU A 356 1.46 -39.89 5.12
CA LEU A 356 1.57 -38.63 5.85
C LEU A 356 2.85 -38.58 6.69
N THR A 357 3.87 -37.88 6.20
CA THR A 357 5.04 -37.54 7.03
C THR A 357 4.71 -36.31 7.89
N PRO A 358 5.14 -36.24 9.17
CA PRO A 358 4.92 -35.06 10.03
C PRO A 358 5.41 -33.74 9.39
N ALA A 359 6.47 -33.83 8.56
CA ALA A 359 7.02 -32.74 7.79
C ALA A 359 6.08 -32.19 6.69
N ASN A 360 5.22 -33.03 6.11
CA ASN A 360 4.26 -32.63 5.09
C ASN A 360 3.02 -32.00 5.74
N VAL A 361 2.57 -32.53 6.88
CA VAL A 361 1.36 -32.08 7.59
C VAL A 361 1.56 -30.71 8.26
N SER A 362 2.73 -30.48 8.85
CA SER A 362 3.01 -29.24 9.59
C SER A 362 3.61 -28.12 8.73
N ASN A 363 3.70 -28.32 7.40
CA ASN A 363 4.22 -27.29 6.50
C ASN A 363 3.25 -26.08 6.43
N PRO A 364 3.66 -24.89 6.87
CA PRO A 364 2.81 -23.69 6.86
C PRO A 364 2.38 -23.28 5.45
N LEU A 365 3.06 -23.76 4.41
CA LEU A 365 2.75 -23.49 3.00
C LEU A 365 1.51 -24.22 2.46
N ILE A 366 0.89 -25.14 3.22
CA ILE A 366 -0.49 -25.58 2.95
C ILE A 366 -1.49 -24.43 3.22
N HIS A 367 -1.07 -23.43 3.98
CA HIS A 367 -1.80 -22.20 4.27
C HIS A 367 -1.16 -20.97 3.62
N PRO A 368 -0.88 -20.94 2.29
CA PRO A 368 -0.18 -19.82 1.67
C PRO A 368 -0.96 -18.50 1.84
N PHE A 369 -2.28 -18.58 2.04
CA PHE A 369 -3.15 -17.44 2.28
C PHE A 369 -3.28 -17.05 3.75
N SER A 370 -2.96 -17.91 4.73
CA SER A 370 -3.03 -17.52 6.15
C SER A 370 -1.91 -16.57 6.55
N SER A 371 -0.77 -16.62 5.84
CA SER A 371 0.38 -15.75 6.07
C SER A 371 0.27 -14.39 5.35
N ALA A 372 -0.71 -14.24 4.46
CA ALA A 372 -0.88 -13.05 3.62
C ALA A 372 -1.86 -12.02 4.21
N TYR A 373 -2.49 -12.33 5.35
CA TYR A 373 -3.39 -11.44 6.09
C TYR A 373 -2.75 -10.89 7.36
#